data_AF-A0A914FFR2-F1
#
_entry.id   AF-A0A914FFR2-F1
#
_cell.length_a   1.000
_cell.length_b   1.000
_cell.length_c   1.000
_cell.angle_alpha   90.00
_cell.angle_beta   90.00
_cell.angle_gamma   90.00
#
_symmetry.space_group_name_H-M   'P 1'
#
loop_
_entity.id
_entity.type
_entity.pdbx_description
1 polymer ?
#
loop_
_entity_poly.entity_id
_entity_poly.type
_entity_poly.pdbx_seq_one_letter_code
_entity_poly.pdbx_strand_id
1 'polypeptide(L)'
;MSVIMSAARGVTQVMHRCESAKENGFLDLSSCDLMYVADALYMVLKGYSVTKCSLSNNALKKFPAKMITKFPDMIRMSSFL
;
A
#
# COMPACT_ATOMS: atom_id res chain seq x y z
N MET A 1 18.19 -4.67 -20.62
CA MET A 1 17.84 -3.30 -20.17
C MET A 1 16.45 -3.33 -19.55
N SER A 2 16.25 -3.70 -18.28
CA SER A 2 14.85 -3.94 -17.85
C SER A 2 14.49 -3.71 -16.38
N VAL A 3 15.44 -3.62 -15.45
CA VAL A 3 15.10 -3.53 -14.01
C VAL A 3 14.46 -2.19 -13.61
N ILE A 4 14.78 -1.10 -14.33
CA ILE A 4 14.33 0.26 -13.98
C ILE A 4 12.85 0.48 -14.36
N MET A 5 12.39 -0.09 -15.49
CA MET A 5 11.01 0.09 -15.95
C MET A 5 9.98 -0.66 -15.09
N SER A 6 10.29 -1.86 -14.60
CA SER A 6 9.38 -2.62 -13.73
C SER A 6 9.24 -1.98 -12.35
N ALA A 7 10.34 -1.48 -11.77
CA ALA A 7 10.30 -0.77 -10.50
C ALA A 7 9.52 0.56 -10.62
N ALA A 8 9.73 1.31 -11.71
CA ALA A 8 9.01 2.56 -11.95
C ALA A 8 7.49 2.32 -12.10
N ARG A 9 7.08 1.29 -12.84
CA ARG A 9 5.65 0.94 -13.01
C ARG A 9 4.97 0.60 -11.68
N GLY A 10 5.62 -0.20 -10.84
CA GLY A 10 5.07 -0.56 -9.52
C GLY A 10 4.86 0.66 -8.64
N VAL A 11 5.83 1.58 -8.59
CA VAL A 11 5.74 2.81 -7.78
C VAL A 11 4.63 3.73 -8.27
N THR A 12 4.50 3.96 -9.57
CA THR A 12 3.44 4.79 -10.14
C THR A 12 2.06 4.20 -9.86
N GLN A 13 1.88 2.89 -10.01
CA GLN A 13 0.61 2.20 -9.71
C GLN A 13 0.23 2.36 -8.23
N VAL A 14 1.18 2.13 -7.33
CA VAL A 14 0.98 2.27 -5.89
C VAL A 14 0.61 3.70 -5.51
N MET A 15 1.23 4.72 -6.13
CA MET A 15 0.89 6.11 -5.86
C MET A 15 -0.53 6.48 -6.27
N HIS A 16 -0.96 6.08 -7.48
CA HIS A 16 -2.34 6.33 -7.90
C HIS A 16 -3.36 5.72 -6.95
N ARG A 17 -3.08 4.51 -6.45
CA ARG A 17 -3.94 3.84 -5.46
C ARG A 17 -3.96 4.58 -4.13
N CYS A 18 -2.82 5.15 -3.71
CA CYS A 18 -2.77 5.98 -2.52
C CYS A 18 -3.57 7.27 -2.68
N GLU A 19 -3.50 7.91 -3.85
CA GLU A 19 -4.35 9.08 -4.14
C GLU A 19 -5.84 8.73 -4.04
N SER A 20 -6.29 7.65 -4.68
CA SER A 20 -7.68 7.20 -4.56
C SER A 20 -8.06 6.88 -3.11
N ALA A 21 -7.13 6.35 -2.31
CA ALA A 21 -7.34 6.07 -0.90
C ALA A 21 -7.49 7.34 -0.05
N LYS A 22 -6.90 8.47 -0.45
CA LYS A 22 -7.06 9.75 0.25
C LYS A 22 -8.51 10.25 0.18
N GLU A 23 -9.18 9.99 -0.93
CA GLU A 23 -10.56 10.42 -1.16
C GLU A 23 -11.58 9.42 -0.60
N ASN A 24 -11.34 8.13 -0.84
CA ASN A 24 -12.32 7.08 -0.54
C ASN A 24 -12.02 6.29 0.75
N GLY A 25 -10.87 6.52 1.39
CA GLY A 25 -10.42 5.82 2.61
C GLY A 25 -10.02 4.36 2.39
N PHE A 26 -10.03 3.86 1.15
CA PHE A 26 -9.67 2.49 0.80
C PHE A 26 -8.34 2.43 0.07
N LEU A 27 -7.33 1.86 0.74
CA LEU A 27 -5.99 1.65 0.20
C LEU A 27 -5.86 0.29 -0.47
N ASP A 28 -6.08 0.24 -1.77
CA ASP A 28 -5.91 -0.98 -2.56
C ASP A 28 -4.49 -1.09 -3.10
N LEU A 29 -3.67 -1.91 -2.46
CA LEU A 29 -2.31 -2.25 -2.89
C LEU A 29 -2.25 -3.68 -3.40
N SER A 30 -3.37 -4.20 -3.90
CA SER A 30 -3.43 -5.56 -4.42
C SER A 30 -2.66 -5.71 -5.74
N SER A 31 -2.04 -6.87 -5.98
CA SER A 31 -1.31 -7.17 -7.23
C SER A 31 -0.31 -6.09 -7.65
N CYS A 32 0.48 -5.59 -6.70
CA CYS A 32 1.51 -4.57 -6.92
C CYS A 32 2.94 -5.12 -6.85
N ASP A 33 3.11 -6.45 -6.77
CA ASP A 33 4.40 -7.15 -6.60
C ASP A 33 5.25 -6.57 -5.44
N LEU A 34 4.57 -6.09 -4.40
CA LEU A 34 5.22 -5.47 -3.24
C LEU A 34 5.96 -6.54 -2.43
N MET A 35 7.27 -6.41 -2.33
CA MET A 35 8.07 -7.22 -1.40
C MET A 35 7.97 -6.73 0.05
N TYR A 36 7.72 -5.43 0.21
CA TYR A 36 7.55 -4.74 1.49
C TYR A 36 6.78 -3.42 1.28
N VAL A 37 6.10 -2.95 2.32
CA VAL A 37 5.47 -1.63 2.33
C VAL A 37 6.54 -0.58 2.65
N ALA A 38 6.86 0.27 1.69
CA ALA A 38 7.87 1.30 1.85
C ALA A 38 7.40 2.45 2.75
N ASP A 39 8.34 3.10 3.46
CA ASP A 39 8.00 4.15 4.42
C ASP A 39 7.36 5.38 3.73
N ALA A 40 7.73 5.63 2.47
CA ALA A 40 7.14 6.66 1.63
C ALA A 40 5.60 6.56 1.52
N LEU A 41 5.03 5.35 1.57
CA LEU A 41 3.57 5.18 1.57
C LEU A 41 2.91 5.82 2.79
N TYR A 42 3.52 5.67 3.96
CA TYR A 42 3.04 6.32 5.18
C TYR A 42 3.17 7.83 5.11
N MET A 43 4.20 8.36 4.42
CA MET A 43 4.35 9.80 4.22
C MET A 43 3.27 10.35 3.30
N VAL A 44 2.93 9.64 2.23
CA VAL A 44 1.92 10.06 1.24
C VAL A 44 0.53 10.11 1.87
N LEU A 45 0.21 9.11 2.68
CA LEU A 45 -1.10 8.96 3.34
C LEU A 45 -1.13 9.61 4.73
N LYS A 46 -0.06 10.32 5.13
CA LYS A 46 0.01 10.99 6.42
C LYS A 46 -1.08 12.06 6.51
N GLY A 47 -1.94 11.94 7.53
CA GLY A 47 -3.06 12.87 7.74
C GLY A 47 -4.35 12.49 7.03
N TYR A 48 -4.39 11.35 6.32
CA TYR A 48 -5.61 10.82 5.71
C TYR A 48 -6.10 9.58 6.47
N SER A 49 -7.41 9.46 6.62
CA SER A 49 -8.05 8.34 7.32
C SER A 49 -8.26 7.16 6.38
N VAL A 50 -7.32 6.22 6.40
CA VAL A 50 -7.46 4.94 5.68
C VAL A 50 -8.23 3.96 6.57
N THR A 51 -9.47 3.65 6.18
CA THR A 51 -10.36 2.72 6.90
C THR A 51 -10.20 1.28 6.44
N LYS A 52 -9.78 1.06 5.19
CA LYS A 52 -9.60 -0.28 4.62
C LYS A 52 -8.31 -0.37 3.84
N CYS A 53 -7.62 -1.50 3.92
CA CYS A 53 -6.46 -1.79 3.09
C CYS A 53 -6.48 -3.22 2.52
N SER A 54 -6.08 -3.36 1.26
CA SER A 54 -5.91 -4.64 0.57
C SER A 54 -4.45 -4.80 0.15
N LEU A 55 -3.81 -5.89 0.60
CA LEU A 55 -2.45 -6.28 0.26
C LEU A 55 -2.39 -7.63 -0.46
N SER A 56 -3.54 -8.12 -0.93
CA SER A 56 -3.66 -9.41 -1.58
C SER A 56 -2.78 -9.52 -2.83
N ASN A 57 -2.27 -10.72 -3.12
CA ASN A 57 -1.54 -11.01 -4.35
C ASN A 57 -0.23 -10.18 -4.47
N ASN A 58 0.49 -10.03 -3.37
CA ASN A 58 1.83 -9.43 -3.32
C ASN A 58 2.87 -10.42 -2.80
N ALA A 59 4.14 -10.19 -3.12
CA ALA A 59 5.27 -10.99 -2.64
C ALA A 59 5.78 -10.53 -1.25
N LEU A 60 4.86 -10.18 -0.34
CA LEU A 60 5.20 -9.60 0.96
C LEU A 60 5.96 -10.63 1.80
N LYS A 61 7.24 -10.37 2.08
CA LYS A 61 8.05 -11.25 2.94
C LYS A 61 7.62 -11.21 4.41
N LYS A 62 7.03 -10.10 4.83
CA LYS A 62 6.57 -9.87 6.20
C LYS A 62 5.30 -9.03 6.20
N PHE A 63 4.46 -9.29 7.18
CA PHE A 63 3.27 -8.49 7.43
C PHE A 63 3.66 -7.06 7.91
N PRO A 64 3.11 -6.00 7.31
CA PRO A 64 3.49 -4.63 7.63
C PRO A 64 2.75 -4.13 8.90
N ALA A 65 3.20 -4.58 10.08
CA ALA A 65 2.63 -4.16 11.37
C ALA A 65 2.62 -2.62 11.56
N LYS A 66 3.59 -1.91 10.94
CA LYS A 66 3.64 -0.44 10.91
C LYS A 66 2.37 0.19 10.31
N MET A 67 1.68 -0.47 9.39
CA MET A 67 0.40 0.05 8.87
C MET A 67 -0.64 0.16 9.96
N ILE A 68 -0.74 -0.82 10.86
CA ILE A 68 -1.71 -0.81 11.95
C ILE A 68 -1.41 0.37 12.89
N THR A 69 -0.13 0.63 13.19
CA THR A 69 0.26 1.75 14.04
C THR A 69 0.09 3.11 13.37
N LYS A 70 0.29 3.18 12.04
CA LYS A 70 0.18 4.44 11.27
C LYS A 70 -1.26 4.79 10.90
N PHE A 71 -2.12 3.80 10.73
CA PHE A 71 -3.54 3.95 10.38
C PHE A 71 -4.40 3.31 11.47
N PRO A 72 -4.57 3.98 12.63
CA PRO A 72 -5.36 3.46 13.74
C PRO A 72 -6.85 3.31 13.39
N ASP A 73 -7.37 4.14 12.47
CA ASP A 73 -8.74 4.06 11.95
C ASP A 73 -8.98 2.92 10.95
N MET A 74 -7.97 2.09 10.67
CA MET A 74 -8.09 0.98 9.73
C MET A 74 -8.89 -0.17 10.38
N ILE A 75 -10.14 -0.30 9.95
CA ILE A 75 -11.09 -1.30 10.45
C ILE A 75 -10.87 -2.67 9.78
N ARG A 76 -10.46 -2.66 8.50
CA ARG A 76 -10.34 -3.90 7.71
C ARG A 76 -9.04 -3.93 6.90
N MET A 77 -8.20 -4.90 7.20
CA MET A 77 -7.00 -5.20 6.44
C MET A 77 -7.12 -6.60 5.83
N SER A 78 -7.09 -6.69 4.50
CA SER A 78 -7.06 -7.97 3.78
C SER A 78 -5.62 -8.23 3.35
N SER A 79 -5.05 -9.32 3.87
CA SER A 79 -3.70 -9.79 3.55
C SER A 79 -3.81 -11.28 3.23
N PHE A 80 -3.97 -11.61 1.95
CA PHE A 80 -3.72 -12.97 1.48
C PHE A 80 -2.22 -13.09 1.23
N LEU A 81 -1.48 -13.41 2.29
CA LEU A 81 -0.11 -13.92 2.19
C LEU A 81 -0.10 -15.26 1.47
#